data_AF-A0A525CE18-F1
#
_entry.id   AF-A0A525CE18-F1
#
_cell.length_a   1.000
_cell.length_b   1.000
_cell.length_c   1.000
_cell.angle_alpha   90.00
_cell.angle_beta   90.00
_cell.angle_gamma   90.00
#
_symmetry.space_group_name_H-M   'P 1'
#
loop_
_entity.id
_entity.type
_entity.pdbx_description
1 polymer ?
#
loop_
_entity_poly.entity_id
_entity_poly.type
_entity_poly.pdbx_seq_one_letter_code
_entity_poly.pdbx_strand_id
1 'polypeptide(L)'
;MPGKIIKTAMIAYLFFNSVLVVANGDTLKSLIEKGKTEAAYKYGIKNFEEHAGDPLFDLYFGISAIETGHIERAIMSFERILMIYPQQHRARLELGRAYFIIGNYERAKPEFEEILNTSAPESVKQKVKNFLDEIDKRIAERSVNFSAYIDFAVGHDSNINGATAYDEVYIPFFSDYFQLTEDSQAISSAFAELELG
;
A
#
# COMPACT_ATOMS: atom_id res chain seq x y z
N MET A 1 25.48 54.77 -14.37
CA MET A 1 25.61 53.49 -13.61
C MET A 1 25.04 53.71 -12.22
N PRO A 2 24.37 52.75 -11.55
CA PRO A 2 23.53 51.60 -11.98
C PRO A 2 22.03 51.89 -11.60
N GLY A 3 20.96 51.21 -12.04
CA GLY A 3 20.77 49.79 -12.29
C GLY A 3 20.07 49.13 -11.08
N LYS A 4 18.74 49.22 -10.95
CA LYS A 4 17.96 48.32 -10.06
C LYS A 4 16.76 47.76 -10.81
N ILE A 5 16.92 46.49 -11.15
CA ILE A 5 15.92 45.60 -11.72
C ILE A 5 14.94 45.25 -10.60
N ILE A 6 13.71 45.76 -10.65
CA ILE A 6 12.63 45.22 -9.84
C ILE A 6 12.09 44.02 -10.60
N LYS A 7 12.65 42.84 -10.31
CA LYS A 7 12.09 41.57 -10.79
C LYS A 7 10.77 41.35 -10.05
N THR A 8 9.69 41.48 -10.80
CA THR A 8 8.38 40.86 -10.66
C THR A 8 8.25 39.90 -9.47
N ALA A 9 7.63 40.37 -8.39
CA ALA A 9 7.11 39.51 -7.34
C ALA A 9 5.79 38.89 -7.85
N MET A 10 5.89 37.72 -8.48
CA MET A 10 4.74 36.83 -8.68
C MET A 10 4.82 35.73 -7.62
N ILE A 11 4.62 36.12 -6.36
CA ILE A 11 4.30 35.16 -5.31
C ILE A 11 2.77 35.17 -5.22
N ALA A 12 2.15 34.39 -6.08
CA ALA A 12 0.78 33.93 -5.85
C ALA A 12 0.84 32.90 -4.72
N TYR A 13 1.02 33.38 -3.49
CA TYR A 13 0.70 32.60 -2.30
C TYR A 13 -0.83 32.61 -2.23
N LEU A 14 -1.46 31.67 -2.93
CA LEU A 14 -2.87 31.38 -2.72
C LEU A 14 -3.01 30.96 -1.27
N PHE A 15 -3.61 31.86 -0.49
CA PHE A 15 -4.00 31.64 0.88
C PHE A 15 -4.77 30.32 0.97
N PHE A 16 -4.21 29.41 1.76
CA PHE A 16 -4.88 28.23 2.28
C PHE A 16 -6.24 28.66 2.83
N ASN A 17 -7.30 28.30 2.12
CA ASN A 17 -8.65 28.43 2.61
C ASN A 17 -8.79 27.50 3.81
N SER A 18 -8.92 28.10 4.99
CA SER A 18 -9.43 27.46 6.19
C SER A 18 -10.92 27.14 5.99
N VAL A 19 -11.18 26.09 5.23
CA VAL A 19 -12.49 25.45 5.15
C VAL A 19 -12.31 24.09 5.81
N LEU A 20 -13.19 23.79 6.77
CA LEU A 20 -13.25 22.55 7.54
C LEU A 20 -12.68 21.36 6.74
N VAL A 21 -11.60 20.77 7.25
CA VAL A 21 -11.24 19.38 6.96
C VAL A 21 -12.40 18.53 7.49
N VAL A 22 -13.44 18.35 6.68
CA VAL A 22 -14.41 17.29 6.91
C VAL A 22 -13.63 16.02 6.59
N ALA A 23 -13.31 15.25 7.63
CA ALA A 23 -12.54 14.02 7.55
C ALA A 23 -13.26 12.99 6.67
N ASN A 24 -13.01 13.04 5.35
CA ASN A 24 -13.68 12.17 4.38
C ASN A 24 -13.09 10.75 4.34
N GLY A 25 -11.89 10.57 4.92
CA GLY A 25 -11.36 9.26 5.28
C GLY A 25 -12.24 8.49 6.27
N ASP A 26 -13.02 9.17 7.14
CA ASP A 26 -13.87 8.50 8.13
C ASP A 26 -15.03 7.72 7.48
N THR A 27 -15.56 8.21 6.36
CA THR A 27 -16.61 7.51 5.62
C THR A 27 -16.06 6.22 5.01
N LEU A 28 -14.88 6.30 4.38
CA LEU A 28 -14.19 5.12 3.83
C LEU A 28 -13.86 4.12 4.93
N LYS A 29 -13.28 4.59 6.04
CA LYS A 29 -13.01 3.80 7.25
C LYS A 29 -14.26 3.06 7.72
N SER A 30 -15.37 3.76 7.93
CA SER A 30 -16.61 3.16 8.41
C SER A 30 -17.16 2.12 7.45
N LEU A 31 -17.05 2.34 6.13
CA LEU A 31 -17.47 1.35 5.14
C LEU A 31 -16.59 0.10 5.18
N ILE A 32 -15.27 0.27 5.32
CA ILE A 32 -14.31 -0.82 5.45
C ILE A 32 -14.52 -1.62 6.73
N GLU A 33 -14.70 -0.98 7.89
CA GLU A 33 -15.00 -1.63 9.17
C GLU A 33 -16.30 -2.44 9.14
N LYS A 34 -17.25 -2.04 8.29
CA LYS A 34 -18.52 -2.77 8.04
C LYS A 34 -18.39 -3.87 6.98
N GLY A 35 -17.18 -4.13 6.46
CA GLY A 35 -16.93 -5.08 5.38
C GLY A 35 -17.49 -4.65 4.02
N LYS A 36 -17.90 -3.38 3.86
CA LYS A 36 -18.49 -2.85 2.62
C LYS A 36 -17.42 -2.31 1.67
N THR A 37 -16.45 -3.15 1.31
CA THR A 37 -15.26 -2.79 0.52
C THR A 37 -15.61 -2.24 -0.86
N GLU A 38 -16.55 -2.87 -1.56
CA GLU A 38 -17.04 -2.40 -2.88
C GLU A 38 -17.69 -1.01 -2.80
N ALA A 39 -18.45 -0.74 -1.73
CA ALA A 39 -19.07 0.56 -1.52
C ALA A 39 -18.03 1.62 -1.15
N ALA A 40 -17.04 1.25 -0.32
CA ALA A 40 -15.90 2.11 0.02
C ALA A 40 -15.14 2.49 -1.26
N TYR A 41 -14.85 1.53 -2.12
CA TYR A 41 -14.12 1.79 -3.36
C TYR A 41 -14.87 2.74 -4.29
N LYS A 42 -16.18 2.51 -4.51
CA LYS A 42 -17.03 3.40 -5.30
C LYS A 42 -17.09 4.81 -4.72
N TYR A 43 -17.18 4.93 -3.40
CA TYR A 43 -17.13 6.22 -2.72
C TYR A 43 -15.77 6.90 -2.95
N GLY A 44 -14.67 6.17 -2.79
CA GLY A 44 -13.33 6.69 -3.00
C GLY A 44 -13.12 7.21 -4.42
N ILE A 45 -13.53 6.44 -5.45
CA ILE A 45 -13.44 6.90 -6.85
C ILE A 45 -14.24 8.18 -7.08
N LYS A 46 -15.45 8.27 -6.53
CA LYS A 46 -16.32 9.46 -6.72
C LYS A 46 -15.69 10.72 -6.11
N ASN A 47 -14.97 10.60 -5.01
CA ASN A 47 -14.43 11.73 -4.26
C ASN A 47 -12.90 11.86 -4.36
N PHE A 48 -12.26 11.13 -5.30
CA PHE A 48 -10.81 11.07 -5.40
C PHE A 48 -10.19 12.43 -5.72
N GLU A 49 -10.74 13.17 -6.69
CA GLU A 49 -10.20 14.48 -7.11
C GLU A 49 -10.15 15.50 -5.97
N GLU A 50 -11.07 15.41 -5.00
CA GLU A 50 -11.16 16.36 -3.89
C GLU A 50 -10.31 15.96 -2.69
N HIS A 51 -9.98 14.67 -2.53
CA HIS A 51 -9.39 14.14 -1.29
C HIS A 51 -8.11 13.33 -1.48
N ALA A 52 -7.68 13.08 -2.72
CA ALA A 52 -6.39 12.42 -2.95
C ALA A 52 -5.26 13.25 -2.30
N GLY A 53 -4.38 12.56 -1.57
CA GLY A 53 -3.34 13.18 -0.77
C GLY A 53 -3.71 13.40 0.70
N ASP A 54 -4.99 13.32 1.07
CA ASP A 54 -5.38 13.17 2.48
C ASP A 54 -4.97 11.77 2.97
N PRO A 55 -4.13 11.64 4.01
CA PRO A 55 -3.56 10.35 4.37
C PRO A 55 -4.59 9.31 4.83
N LEU A 56 -5.65 9.77 5.50
CA LEU A 56 -6.71 8.88 5.97
C LEU A 56 -7.56 8.39 4.80
N PHE A 57 -7.94 9.29 3.90
CA PHE A 57 -8.62 8.97 2.66
C PHE A 57 -7.80 8.00 1.81
N ASP A 58 -6.53 8.31 1.55
CA ASP A 58 -5.62 7.50 0.74
C ASP A 58 -5.43 6.10 1.33
N LEU A 59 -5.38 5.98 2.67
CA LEU A 59 -5.22 4.70 3.34
C LEU A 59 -6.43 3.80 3.10
N TYR A 60 -7.64 4.28 3.41
CA TYR A 60 -8.84 3.45 3.28
C TYR A 60 -9.29 3.29 1.83
N PHE A 61 -9.00 4.27 0.96
CA PHE A 61 -9.17 4.10 -0.47
C PHE A 61 -8.25 3.01 -0.99
N GLY A 62 -6.96 3.04 -0.61
CA GLY A 62 -6.00 1.99 -0.98
C GLY A 62 -6.39 0.61 -0.48
N ILE A 63 -6.86 0.49 0.77
CA ILE A 63 -7.39 -0.78 1.31
C ILE A 63 -8.58 -1.24 0.46
N SER A 64 -9.58 -0.37 0.24
CA SER A 64 -10.74 -0.71 -0.60
C SER A 64 -10.34 -1.14 -2.02
N ALA A 65 -9.29 -0.54 -2.56
CA ALA A 65 -8.75 -0.85 -3.89
C ALA A 65 -8.09 -2.23 -3.92
N ILE A 66 -7.35 -2.65 -2.87
CA ILE A 66 -6.87 -4.03 -2.78
C ILE A 66 -8.04 -5.01 -2.78
N GLU A 67 -9.02 -4.78 -1.91
CA GLU A 67 -10.16 -5.69 -1.70
C GLU A 67 -11.05 -5.83 -2.94
N THR A 68 -10.96 -4.89 -3.88
CA THR A 68 -11.71 -4.88 -5.15
C THR A 68 -10.83 -5.20 -6.37
N GLY A 69 -9.57 -5.60 -6.17
CA GLY A 69 -8.65 -6.02 -7.23
C GLY A 69 -7.99 -4.89 -8.01
N HIS A 70 -8.12 -3.64 -7.57
CA HIS A 70 -7.52 -2.46 -8.19
C HIS A 70 -6.15 -2.13 -7.57
N ILE A 71 -5.20 -3.07 -7.67
CA ILE A 71 -3.97 -3.04 -6.89
C ILE A 71 -3.06 -1.85 -7.23
N GLU A 72 -3.01 -1.41 -8.49
CA GLU A 72 -2.18 -0.27 -8.91
C GLU A 72 -2.63 1.03 -8.24
N ARG A 73 -3.94 1.22 -8.07
CA ARG A 73 -4.50 2.38 -7.35
C ARG A 73 -4.20 2.31 -5.85
N ALA A 74 -4.16 1.10 -5.30
CA ALA A 74 -3.75 0.90 -3.91
C ALA A 74 -2.30 1.31 -3.70
N ILE A 75 -1.39 0.80 -4.54
CA ILE A 75 0.05 1.13 -4.52
C ILE A 75 0.25 2.65 -4.54
N MET A 76 -0.35 3.34 -5.53
CA MET A 76 -0.21 4.80 -5.65
C MET A 76 -0.73 5.55 -4.41
N SER A 77 -1.77 5.04 -3.76
CA SER A 77 -2.35 5.69 -2.58
C SER A 77 -1.45 5.51 -1.36
N PHE A 78 -0.87 4.33 -1.15
CA PHE A 78 0.08 4.12 -0.05
C PHE A 78 1.41 4.83 -0.30
N GLU A 79 1.89 4.88 -1.54
CA GLU A 79 3.10 5.64 -1.89
C GLU A 79 2.92 7.14 -1.59
N ARG A 80 1.75 7.74 -1.85
CA ARG A 80 1.46 9.13 -1.44
C ARG A 80 1.58 9.32 0.07
N ILE A 81 1.03 8.41 0.87
CA ILE A 81 1.15 8.47 2.34
C ILE A 81 2.62 8.41 2.75
N LEU A 82 3.38 7.42 2.26
CA LEU A 82 4.76 7.18 2.69
C LEU A 82 5.74 8.24 2.17
N MET A 83 5.39 8.96 1.10
CA MET A 83 6.15 10.11 0.62
C MET A 83 6.15 11.26 1.65
N ILE A 84 5.05 11.44 2.39
CA ILE A 84 4.89 12.48 3.40
C ILE A 84 5.23 11.94 4.80
N TYR A 85 4.82 10.70 5.08
CA TYR A 85 4.92 10.03 6.38
C TYR A 85 5.66 8.69 6.27
N PRO A 86 6.98 8.70 6.08
CA PRO A 86 7.77 7.48 5.83
C PRO A 86 7.75 6.48 7.01
N GLN A 87 7.42 6.91 8.22
CA GLN A 87 7.38 6.03 9.40
C GLN A 87 6.00 5.39 9.63
N GLN A 88 5.03 5.61 8.74
CA GLN A 88 3.68 5.03 8.89
C GLN A 88 3.67 3.54 8.54
N HIS A 89 3.91 2.72 9.57
CA HIS A 89 3.98 1.26 9.45
C HIS A 89 2.72 0.63 8.85
N ARG A 90 1.53 1.21 9.05
CA ARG A 90 0.29 0.68 8.47
C ARG A 90 0.27 0.85 6.95
N ALA A 91 0.53 2.05 6.45
CA ALA A 91 0.59 2.30 5.00
C ALA A 91 1.70 1.45 4.35
N ARG A 92 2.83 1.31 5.05
CA ARG A 92 3.94 0.44 4.62
C ARG A 92 3.54 -1.04 4.54
N LEU A 93 2.81 -1.54 5.54
CA LEU A 93 2.31 -2.91 5.54
C LEU A 93 1.40 -3.18 4.33
N GLU A 94 0.45 -2.27 4.08
CA GLU A 94 -0.48 -2.41 2.95
C GLU A 94 0.22 -2.24 1.59
N LEU A 95 1.25 -1.40 1.49
CA LEU A 95 2.09 -1.30 0.30
C LEU A 95 2.84 -2.61 0.02
N GLY A 96 3.48 -3.20 1.05
CA GLY A 96 4.13 -4.51 0.94
C GLY A 96 3.13 -5.60 0.53
N ARG A 97 1.92 -5.59 1.12
CA ARG A 97 0.83 -6.50 0.73
C ARG A 97 0.40 -6.32 -0.72
N ALA A 98 0.27 -5.08 -1.20
CA ALA A 98 -0.08 -4.81 -2.59
C ALA A 98 0.99 -5.35 -3.56
N TYR A 99 2.28 -5.15 -3.26
CA TYR A 99 3.36 -5.75 -4.06
C TYR A 99 3.37 -7.28 -4.01
N PHE A 100 3.10 -7.87 -2.85
CA PHE A 100 3.00 -9.30 -2.68
C PHE A 100 1.88 -9.91 -3.55
N ILE A 101 0.70 -9.27 -3.59
CA ILE A 101 -0.44 -9.74 -4.39
C ILE A 101 -0.12 -9.82 -5.88
N ILE A 102 0.60 -8.83 -6.43
CA ILE A 102 1.01 -8.83 -7.83
C ILE A 102 2.30 -9.64 -8.11
N GLY A 103 2.81 -10.36 -7.12
CA GLY A 103 4.02 -11.18 -7.24
C GLY A 103 5.33 -10.37 -7.33
N ASN A 104 5.29 -9.07 -7.04
CA ASN A 104 6.47 -8.21 -7.02
C ASN A 104 7.21 -8.34 -5.68
N TYR A 105 7.78 -9.52 -5.44
CA TYR A 105 8.46 -9.85 -4.19
C TYR A 105 9.71 -9.01 -3.93
N GLU A 106 10.38 -8.55 -5.00
CA GLU A 106 11.54 -7.65 -4.92
C GLU A 106 11.16 -6.33 -4.23
N ARG A 107 9.98 -5.78 -4.55
CA ARG A 107 9.48 -4.56 -3.89
C ARG A 107 8.76 -4.85 -2.57
N ALA A 108 8.14 -6.03 -2.41
CA ALA A 108 7.40 -6.36 -1.19
C ALA A 108 8.31 -6.56 0.04
N LYS A 109 9.42 -7.31 -0.12
CA LYS A 109 10.36 -7.63 0.97
C LYS A 109 10.88 -6.40 1.74
N PRO A 110 11.48 -5.38 1.09
CA PRO A 110 12.04 -4.25 1.83
C PRO A 110 10.97 -3.46 2.61
N GLU A 111 9.74 -3.39 2.09
CA GLU A 111 8.63 -2.73 2.83
C GLU A 111 8.28 -3.47 4.12
N PHE A 112 8.30 -4.81 4.07
CA PHE A 112 8.07 -5.65 5.24
C PHE A 112 9.24 -5.61 6.23
N GLU A 113 10.47 -5.73 5.75
CA GLU A 113 11.68 -5.67 6.60
C GLU A 113 11.78 -4.34 7.37
N GLU A 114 11.44 -3.22 6.74
CA GLU A 114 11.45 -1.92 7.40
C GLU A 114 10.51 -1.88 8.60
N ILE A 115 9.33 -2.52 8.53
CA ILE A 115 8.39 -2.57 9.66
C ILE A 115 9.00 -3.28 10.87
N LEU A 116 9.81 -4.32 10.66
CA LEU A 116 10.47 -5.05 11.76
C LEU A 116 11.43 -4.16 12.55
N ASN A 117 11.98 -3.12 11.91
CA ASN A 117 12.90 -2.14 12.49
C ASN A 117 12.19 -0.98 13.21
N THR A 118 10.85 -0.91 13.17
CA THR A 118 10.06 0.13 13.84
C THR A 118 9.52 -0.30 15.21
N SER A 119 8.85 0.62 15.90
CA SER A 119 8.06 0.37 17.12
C SER A 119 6.68 -0.26 16.86
N ALA A 120 6.43 -0.80 15.66
CA ALA A 120 5.16 -1.45 15.33
C ALA A 120 4.79 -2.55 16.36
N PRO A 121 3.49 -2.74 16.66
CA PRO A 121 3.04 -3.78 17.60
C PRO A 121 3.54 -5.18 17.20
N GLU A 122 3.78 -6.06 18.17
CA GLU A 122 4.28 -7.42 17.88
C GLU A 122 3.28 -8.22 17.01
N SER A 123 1.98 -7.97 17.15
CA SER A 123 0.95 -8.53 16.27
C SER A 123 1.15 -8.16 14.80
N VAL A 124 1.58 -6.91 14.53
CA VAL A 124 1.93 -6.45 13.18
C VAL A 124 3.23 -7.11 12.73
N LYS A 125 4.26 -7.15 13.58
CA LYS A 125 5.54 -7.81 13.25
C LYS A 125 5.36 -9.30 12.94
N GLN A 126 4.45 -9.99 13.62
CA GLN A 126 4.16 -11.40 13.31
C GLN A 126 3.50 -11.56 11.94
N LYS A 127 2.56 -10.67 11.57
CA LYS A 127 1.97 -10.67 10.22
C LYS A 127 3.03 -10.44 9.14
N VAL A 128 3.95 -9.53 9.37
CA VAL A 128 5.09 -9.24 8.49
C VAL A 128 5.98 -10.47 8.30
N LYS A 129 6.34 -11.16 9.38
CA LYS A 129 7.13 -12.40 9.32
C LYS A 129 6.44 -13.46 8.46
N ASN A 130 5.13 -13.65 8.61
CA ASN A 130 4.37 -14.60 7.79
C ASN A 130 4.41 -14.26 6.29
N PHE A 131 4.37 -12.97 5.92
CA PHE A 131 4.54 -12.58 4.51
C PHE A 131 5.94 -12.87 4.00
N LEU A 132 6.98 -12.60 4.80
CA LEU A 132 8.37 -12.87 4.42
C LEU A 132 8.60 -14.36 4.19
N ASP A 133 8.12 -15.21 5.10
CA ASP A 133 8.20 -16.68 4.98
C ASP A 133 7.52 -17.19 3.70
N GLU A 134 6.32 -16.67 3.39
CA GLU A 134 5.59 -17.04 2.19
C GLU A 134 6.27 -16.54 0.91
N ILE A 135 6.89 -15.36 0.93
CA ILE A 135 7.72 -14.90 -0.19
C ILE A 135 8.90 -15.85 -0.41
N ASP A 136 9.63 -16.19 0.65
CA ASP A 136 10.80 -17.07 0.56
C ASP A 136 10.43 -18.44 0.00
N LYS A 137 9.30 -19.00 0.45
CA LYS A 137 8.74 -20.24 -0.08
C LYS A 137 8.46 -20.15 -1.59
N ARG A 138 7.77 -19.10 -2.05
CA ARG A 138 7.44 -18.95 -3.48
C ARG A 138 8.67 -18.73 -4.36
N ILE A 139 9.68 -18.02 -3.86
CA ILE A 139 10.96 -17.86 -4.55
C ILE A 139 11.68 -19.22 -4.65
N ALA A 140 11.73 -19.98 -3.56
CA ALA A 140 12.34 -21.31 -3.53
C ALA A 140 11.64 -22.28 -4.49
N GLU A 141 10.30 -22.37 -4.44
CA GLU A 141 9.50 -23.22 -5.33
C GLU A 141 9.71 -22.86 -6.80
N ARG A 142 9.76 -21.56 -7.12
CA ARG A 142 10.06 -21.10 -8.49
C ARG A 142 11.46 -21.52 -8.93
N SER A 143 12.45 -21.44 -8.05
CA SER A 143 13.83 -21.85 -8.37
C SER A 143 13.95 -23.36 -8.59
N VAL A 144 13.30 -24.18 -7.77
CA VAL A 144 13.28 -25.64 -7.89
C VAL A 144 12.55 -26.07 -9.16
N ASN A 145 11.38 -25.49 -9.45
CA ASN A 145 10.63 -25.78 -10.67
C ASN A 145 11.43 -25.39 -11.92
N PHE A 146 12.16 -24.27 -11.87
CA PHE A 146 13.03 -23.84 -12.97
C PHE A 146 14.23 -24.78 -13.17
N SER A 147 14.90 -25.21 -12.10
CA SER A 147 15.99 -26.20 -12.19
C SER A 147 15.51 -27.55 -12.71
N ALA A 148 14.38 -28.07 -12.20
CA ALA A 148 13.78 -29.30 -12.69
C ALA A 148 13.38 -29.21 -14.16
N TYR A 149 12.85 -28.05 -14.59
CA TYR A 149 12.55 -27.78 -15.98
C TYR A 149 13.81 -27.77 -16.86
N ILE A 150 14.91 -27.15 -16.40
CA ILE A 150 16.19 -27.17 -17.11
C ILE A 150 16.75 -28.58 -17.20
N ASP A 151 16.77 -29.35 -16.10
CA ASP A 151 17.29 -30.73 -16.11
C ASP A 151 16.50 -31.61 -17.08
N PHE A 152 15.17 -31.45 -17.12
CA PHE A 152 14.32 -32.12 -18.10
C PHE A 152 14.59 -31.65 -19.55
N ALA A 153 14.75 -30.35 -19.77
CA ALA A 153 14.99 -29.75 -21.09
C ALA A 153 16.42 -29.96 -21.63
N VAL A 154 17.41 -30.16 -20.77
CA VAL A 154 18.78 -30.51 -21.15
C VAL A 154 18.90 -32.03 -21.37
N GLY A 155 18.10 -32.83 -20.64
CA GLY A 155 18.01 -34.28 -20.85
C GLY A 155 17.25 -34.69 -22.12
N HIS A 156 16.42 -33.79 -22.67
CA HIS A 156 15.68 -33.99 -23.91
C HIS A 156 15.95 -32.81 -24.86
N ASP A 157 16.86 -32.99 -25.82
CA ASP A 157 17.30 -31.98 -26.79
C ASP A 157 16.26 -30.88 -27.15
N SER A 158 16.61 -29.64 -26.79
CA SER A 158 16.33 -28.35 -27.45
C SER A 158 14.92 -28.07 -28.01
N ASN A 159 14.33 -27.00 -27.47
CA ASN A 159 13.09 -26.30 -27.84
C ASN A 159 11.80 -26.86 -27.25
N ILE A 160 11.21 -26.10 -26.34
CA ILE A 160 9.80 -25.65 -26.42
C ILE A 160 9.57 -24.59 -25.33
N ASN A 161 9.05 -23.44 -25.74
CA ASN A 161 8.48 -22.43 -24.86
C ASN A 161 7.25 -23.04 -24.15
N GLY A 162 7.22 -23.00 -22.82
CA GLY A 162 6.14 -23.55 -22.03
C GLY A 162 5.68 -22.59 -20.93
N ALA A 163 5.00 -21.52 -21.34
CA ALA A 163 4.25 -20.65 -20.44
C ALA A 163 2.95 -21.35 -20.00
N THR A 164 2.79 -21.66 -18.71
CA THR A 164 1.53 -22.03 -18.03
C THR A 164 1.80 -22.04 -16.53
N ALA A 165 0.90 -21.72 -15.61
CA ALA A 165 -0.42 -21.12 -15.62
C ALA A 165 -0.52 -20.43 -14.23
N TYR A 166 -1.17 -19.28 -14.14
CA TYR A 166 -1.32 -18.59 -12.86
C TYR A 166 -2.26 -19.41 -11.97
N ASP A 167 -1.70 -20.17 -11.02
CA ASP A 167 -2.46 -20.82 -9.97
C ASP A 167 -3.16 -19.73 -9.13
N GLU A 168 -4.48 -19.84 -8.99
CA GLU A 168 -5.28 -18.98 -8.11
C GLU A 168 -4.86 -19.22 -6.66
N VAL A 169 -4.06 -18.29 -6.12
CA VAL A 169 -3.54 -18.43 -4.75
C VAL A 169 -4.60 -18.02 -3.74
N TYR A 170 -5.11 -18.99 -2.99
CA TYR A 170 -5.83 -18.76 -1.74
C TYR A 170 -4.86 -18.15 -0.73
N ILE A 171 -4.98 -16.83 -0.48
CA ILE A 171 -4.17 -16.11 0.52
C ILE A 171 -5.00 -15.96 1.81
N PRO A 172 -4.69 -16.70 2.90
CA PRO A 172 -5.45 -16.67 4.16
C PRO A 172 -5.56 -15.29 4.81
N PHE A 173 -4.65 -14.37 4.44
CA PHE A 173 -4.54 -13.01 4.94
C PHE A 173 -5.64 -12.06 4.43
N PHE A 174 -6.58 -12.49 3.58
CA PHE A 174 -7.66 -11.60 3.14
C PHE A 174 -8.67 -11.29 4.26
N SER A 175 -8.93 -12.23 5.18
CA SER A 175 -10.03 -12.11 6.15
C SER A 175 -9.63 -11.61 7.56
N ASP A 176 -8.36 -11.75 7.96
CA ASP A 176 -7.92 -11.45 9.34
C ASP A 176 -7.49 -9.98 9.57
N TYR A 177 -7.58 -9.14 8.53
CA TYR A 177 -7.16 -7.72 8.59
C TYR A 177 -8.29 -6.76 8.94
N PHE A 178 -9.53 -7.25 9.05
CA PHE A 178 -10.71 -6.44 9.38
C PHE A 178 -10.81 -6.04 10.86
N GLN A 179 -9.93 -6.56 11.75
CA GLN A 179 -9.82 -6.02 13.11
C GLN A 179 -9.06 -4.69 13.09
N LEU A 180 -9.75 -3.64 12.64
CA LEU A 180 -9.19 -2.32 12.38
C LEU A 180 -9.28 -1.38 13.59
N THR A 181 -10.04 -1.71 14.63
CA THR A 181 -10.47 -0.72 15.63
C THR A 181 -9.34 -0.10 16.45
N GLU A 182 -8.32 -0.86 16.86
CA GLU A 182 -7.19 -0.33 17.64
C GLU A 182 -6.19 0.43 16.75
N ASP A 183 -5.76 -0.18 15.64
CA ASP A 183 -4.85 0.44 14.68
C ASP A 183 -5.41 1.76 14.12
N SER A 184 -6.71 1.83 13.87
CA SER A 184 -7.34 2.99 13.25
C SER A 184 -7.44 4.21 14.16
N GLN A 185 -7.47 4.02 15.47
CA GLN A 185 -7.42 5.13 16.43
C GLN A 185 -5.99 5.68 16.53
N ALA A 186 -5.00 4.80 16.61
CA ALA A 186 -3.59 5.20 16.60
C ALA A 186 -3.21 5.96 15.32
N ILE A 187 -3.73 5.53 14.17
CA ILE A 187 -3.50 6.20 12.87
C ILE A 187 -4.07 7.61 12.84
N SER A 188 -5.33 7.78 13.29
CA SER A 188 -5.97 9.10 13.34
C SER A 188 -5.21 10.05 14.27
N SER A 189 -4.79 9.57 15.43
CA SER A 189 -4.00 10.36 16.38
C SER A 189 -2.61 10.71 15.84
N ALA A 190 -1.94 9.76 15.19
CA ALA A 190 -0.61 9.98 14.61
C ALA A 190 -0.64 11.02 13.47
N PHE A 191 -1.69 11.03 12.65
CA PHE A 191 -1.86 12.07 11.64
C PHE A 191 -2.20 13.43 12.26
N ALA A 192 -3.06 13.47 13.29
CA ALA A 192 -3.47 14.71 13.95
C ALA A 192 -2.36 15.37 14.78
N GLU A 193 -1.52 14.59 15.46
CA GLU A 193 -0.43 15.10 16.32
C GLU A 193 0.68 15.76 15.48
N LEU A 194 0.90 15.28 14.26
CA LEU A 194 1.90 15.83 13.34
C LEU A 194 1.46 17.11 12.61
N GLU A 195 0.15 17.35 12.45
CA GLU A 195 -0.35 18.62 11.89
C GLU A 195 -0.27 19.80 12.87
N LEU A 196 -0.10 19.50 14.17
CA LEU A 196 -0.07 20.48 15.25
C LEU A 196 1.35 20.81 15.74
N GLY A 197 2.38 20.27 15.08
CA GLY A 197 3.81 20.41 15.43
C GLY A 197 4.58 21.45 14.63
#